data_AF-A0A2E0MGR0-F1
#
_entry.id   AF-A0A2E0MGR0-F1
#
_cell.length_a   1.000
_cell.length_b   1.000
_cell.length_c   1.000
_cell.angle_alpha   90.00
_cell.angle_beta   90.00
_cell.angle_gamma   90.00
#
_symmetry.space_group_name_H-M   'P 1'
#
loop_
_entity.id
_entity.type
_entity.pdbx_description
1 polymer ?
#
loop_
_entity_poly.entity_id
_entity_poly.type
_entity_poly.pdbx_seq_one_letter_code
_entity_poly.pdbx_strand_id
1 'polypeptide(L)'
;MQIDYKKLIKKYETNLVDKLRGFGEEDFLNFWVPASDDLNSIINLIDALYESKFYKIQIINLDLSDPDIKELKKFTNIAIKTITKDSIDINIIPKKYVEFKEKNRKISNSLHNKKFFEEIDTLEDLDINENIDEFYLNASSGIKIKNKILEYPSIKNSKYNYFEINFSNNQKLVYAIDIATQKIKFANHISLENTRITKILDLFCDLILEKDFQEMSEHSCIYLEHELRLLSKEKRSLKGIYLPTNSGGLFNYINKNIRENFKIFTEKNNINLKINKEYYSGEKEWNEKSEDQKKIVVKEVLEKYIFRQFNINDEDIKLNRIIQNNRLEFILSSNLKKDYQDNKLFKIEEILKNKIDKSIELFSMEEIDSNKLRLSNAPKSI
;
A
#
# COMPACT_ATOMS: atom_id res chain seq x y z
N MET A 1 -33.03 10.46 -11.99
CA MET A 1 -31.86 10.55 -11.11
C MET A 1 -30.76 11.29 -11.85
N GLN A 2 -29.99 12.12 -11.15
CA GLN A 2 -28.97 12.98 -11.74
C GLN A 2 -27.67 12.82 -10.97
N ILE A 3 -26.57 12.63 -11.69
CA ILE A 3 -25.22 12.48 -11.14
C ILE A 3 -24.42 13.75 -11.45
N ASP A 4 -23.86 14.37 -10.41
CA ASP A 4 -22.89 15.46 -10.52
C ASP A 4 -21.48 14.87 -10.59
N TYR A 5 -20.90 14.82 -11.79
CA TYR A 5 -19.67 14.07 -12.04
C TYR A 5 -18.47 14.62 -11.26
N LYS A 6 -18.26 15.94 -11.23
CA LYS A 6 -17.16 16.56 -10.47
C LYS A 6 -17.29 16.32 -8.97
N LYS A 7 -18.51 16.42 -8.42
CA LYS A 7 -18.74 16.08 -7.01
C LYS A 7 -18.50 14.60 -6.73
N LEU A 8 -18.90 13.73 -7.66
CA LEU A 8 -18.73 12.30 -7.53
C LEU A 8 -17.23 11.90 -7.50
N ILE A 9 -16.42 12.44 -8.40
CA ILE A 9 -14.96 12.25 -8.41
C ILE A 9 -14.34 12.74 -7.10
N LYS A 10 -14.66 13.98 -6.67
CA LYS A 10 -14.14 14.53 -5.41
C LYS A 10 -14.52 13.68 -4.20
N LYS A 11 -15.75 13.15 -4.16
CA LYS A 11 -16.21 12.25 -3.10
C LYS A 11 -15.45 10.92 -3.14
N TYR A 12 -15.21 10.36 -4.32
CA TYR A 12 -14.40 9.15 -4.47
C TYR A 12 -12.98 9.38 -3.96
N GLU A 13 -12.33 10.44 -4.42
CA GLU A 13 -10.99 10.84 -4.00
C GLU A 13 -10.89 11.08 -2.50
N THR A 14 -11.88 11.73 -1.88
CA THR A 14 -11.86 11.96 -0.43
C THR A 14 -11.97 10.66 0.35
N ASN A 15 -12.78 9.70 -0.13
CA ASN A 15 -13.02 8.44 0.56
C ASN A 15 -11.91 7.40 0.39
N LEU A 16 -11.00 7.56 -0.58
CA LEU A 16 -9.89 6.62 -0.80
C LEU A 16 -9.00 6.44 0.44
N VAL A 17 -8.93 7.43 1.33
CA VAL A 17 -8.16 7.36 2.59
C VAL A 17 -8.80 6.41 3.60
N ASP A 18 -10.14 6.41 3.64
CA ASP A 18 -10.89 5.83 4.77
C ASP A 18 -11.69 4.59 4.42
N LYS A 19 -11.94 4.34 3.13
CA LYS A 19 -12.78 3.25 2.65
C LYS A 19 -12.06 2.43 1.58
N LEU A 20 -11.91 1.13 1.84
CA LEU A 20 -11.37 0.17 0.88
C LEU A 20 -12.45 -0.33 -0.11
N ARG A 21 -13.74 -0.27 0.26
CA ARG A 21 -14.91 -0.70 -0.54
C ARG A 21 -16.17 0.09 -0.15
N GLY A 22 -17.17 0.11 -1.02
CA GLY A 22 -18.47 0.75 -0.75
C GLY A 22 -18.41 2.28 -0.81
N PHE A 23 -18.02 2.83 -1.95
CA PHE A 23 -17.81 4.27 -2.16
C PHE A 23 -19.12 5.05 -2.31
N GLY A 24 -20.06 4.92 -1.36
CA GLY A 24 -21.33 5.65 -1.33
C GLY A 24 -22.51 4.78 -0.91
N GLU A 25 -23.71 5.36 -0.92
CA GLU A 25 -24.96 4.66 -0.59
C GLU A 25 -25.65 4.07 -1.84
N GLU A 26 -25.24 4.50 -3.03
CA GLU A 26 -25.87 4.12 -4.29
C GLU A 26 -25.21 2.85 -4.85
N ASP A 27 -26.01 1.85 -5.26
CA ASP A 27 -25.51 0.52 -5.64
C ASP A 27 -24.48 0.53 -6.78
N PHE A 28 -24.60 1.47 -7.74
CA PHE A 28 -23.66 1.59 -8.85
C PHE A 28 -22.24 1.97 -8.42
N LEU A 29 -22.09 2.61 -7.25
CA LEU A 29 -20.77 2.96 -6.71
C LEU A 29 -20.00 1.74 -6.21
N ASN A 30 -20.66 0.58 -6.07
CA ASN A 30 -19.97 -0.69 -5.80
C ASN A 30 -19.23 -1.24 -7.02
N PHE A 31 -19.64 -0.84 -8.23
CA PHE A 31 -19.09 -1.32 -9.50
C PHE A 31 -18.30 -0.24 -10.25
N TRP A 32 -18.30 0.99 -9.73
CA TRP A 32 -17.66 2.13 -10.37
C TRP A 32 -16.29 2.41 -9.78
N VAL A 33 -15.28 2.45 -10.64
CA VAL A 33 -13.94 2.93 -10.34
C VAL A 33 -13.55 3.93 -11.43
N PRO A 34 -13.28 5.21 -11.09
CA PRO A 34 -12.84 6.18 -12.09
C PRO A 34 -11.45 5.81 -12.63
N ALA A 35 -11.22 6.14 -13.90
CA ALA A 35 -9.92 6.06 -14.55
C ALA A 35 -9.11 7.35 -14.31
N SER A 36 -7.88 7.39 -14.82
CA SER A 36 -7.03 8.59 -14.74
C SER A 36 -7.52 9.71 -15.67
N ASP A 37 -8.20 9.38 -16.76
CA ASP A 37 -8.83 10.33 -17.69
C ASP A 37 -10.37 10.34 -17.57
N ASP A 38 -10.97 11.47 -17.92
CA ASP A 38 -12.41 11.69 -17.79
C ASP A 38 -13.24 10.79 -18.72
N LEU A 39 -12.76 10.56 -19.94
CA LEU A 39 -13.47 9.74 -20.93
C LEU A 39 -13.64 8.30 -20.43
N ASN A 40 -12.55 7.65 -20.02
CA ASN A 40 -12.60 6.29 -19.50
C ASN A 40 -13.33 6.23 -18.16
N SER A 41 -13.22 7.25 -17.32
CA SER A 41 -13.98 7.35 -16.07
C SER A 41 -15.50 7.36 -16.31
N ILE A 42 -15.94 8.07 -17.35
CA ILE A 42 -17.34 8.12 -17.78
C ILE A 42 -17.77 6.78 -18.39
N ILE A 43 -16.93 6.14 -19.20
CA ILE A 43 -17.23 4.81 -19.76
C ILE A 43 -17.40 3.78 -18.64
N ASN A 44 -16.48 3.77 -17.66
CA ASN A 44 -16.60 2.93 -16.46
C ASN A 44 -17.86 3.24 -15.67
N LEU A 45 -18.30 4.51 -15.64
CA LEU A 45 -19.57 4.88 -15.00
C LEU A 45 -20.76 4.26 -15.74
N ILE A 46 -20.78 4.31 -17.08
CA ILE A 46 -21.82 3.66 -17.88
C ILE A 46 -21.85 2.15 -17.62
N ASP A 47 -20.68 1.50 -17.51
CA ASP A 47 -20.56 0.09 -17.14
C ASP A 47 -21.20 -0.20 -15.77
N ALA A 48 -20.84 0.59 -14.76
CA ALA A 48 -21.36 0.44 -13.41
C ALA A 48 -22.88 0.65 -13.32
N LEU A 49 -23.40 1.64 -14.07
CA LEU A 49 -24.84 1.90 -14.19
C LEU A 49 -25.57 0.72 -14.83
N TYR A 50 -24.98 0.08 -15.84
CA TYR A 50 -25.53 -1.12 -16.44
C TYR A 50 -25.57 -2.30 -15.44
N GLU A 51 -24.46 -2.60 -14.75
CA GLU A 51 -24.40 -3.71 -13.79
C GLU A 51 -25.39 -3.53 -12.63
N SER A 52 -25.60 -2.30 -12.20
CA SER A 52 -26.56 -1.95 -11.14
C SER A 52 -27.98 -1.69 -11.63
N LYS A 53 -28.24 -1.95 -12.91
CA LYS A 53 -29.56 -1.83 -13.57
C LYS A 53 -30.15 -0.41 -13.54
N PHE A 54 -29.32 0.61 -13.42
CA PHE A 54 -29.70 2.01 -13.53
C PHE A 54 -29.63 2.49 -14.98
N TYR A 55 -30.68 2.24 -15.75
CA TYR A 55 -30.64 2.49 -17.19
C TYR A 55 -30.99 3.92 -17.60
N LYS A 56 -31.55 4.75 -16.71
CA LYS A 56 -32.03 6.10 -17.04
C LYS A 56 -31.53 7.13 -16.04
N ILE A 57 -30.48 7.85 -16.41
CA ILE A 57 -29.78 8.83 -15.57
C ILE A 57 -29.35 10.01 -16.44
N GLN A 58 -29.22 11.18 -15.82
CA GLN A 58 -28.49 12.29 -16.40
C GLN A 58 -27.18 12.51 -15.66
N ILE A 59 -26.08 12.62 -16.39
CA ILE A 59 -24.76 13.00 -15.85
C ILE A 59 -24.54 14.46 -16.22
N ILE A 60 -24.20 15.30 -15.24
CA ILE A 60 -23.97 16.73 -15.42
C ILE A 60 -22.60 17.16 -14.86
N ASN A 61 -22.23 18.42 -15.10
CA ASN A 61 -20.96 19.03 -14.69
C ASN A 61 -19.75 18.32 -15.31
N LEU A 62 -19.88 17.95 -16.58
CA LEU A 62 -18.79 17.43 -17.39
C LEU A 62 -18.03 18.59 -18.06
N ASP A 63 -16.80 18.31 -18.51
CA ASP A 63 -15.99 19.21 -19.34
C ASP A 63 -15.48 18.43 -20.56
N LEU A 64 -16.41 17.94 -21.40
CA LEU A 64 -16.04 17.06 -22.51
C LEU A 64 -15.37 17.83 -23.65
N SER A 65 -14.22 17.32 -24.10
CA SER A 65 -13.59 17.79 -25.32
C SER A 65 -14.31 17.24 -26.57
N ASP A 66 -14.11 17.87 -27.73
CA ASP A 66 -14.71 17.38 -28.98
C ASP A 66 -14.28 15.93 -29.33
N PRO A 67 -13.02 15.51 -29.09
CA PRO A 67 -12.62 14.10 -29.14
C PRO A 67 -13.45 13.18 -28.23
N ASP A 68 -13.70 13.57 -26.98
CA ASP A 68 -14.46 12.76 -26.03
C ASP A 68 -15.90 12.56 -26.50
N ILE A 69 -16.53 13.64 -26.97
CA ILE A 69 -17.88 13.59 -27.55
C ILE A 69 -17.91 12.64 -28.76
N LYS A 70 -16.89 12.68 -29.62
CA LYS A 70 -16.80 11.79 -30.78
C LYS A 70 -16.69 10.32 -30.37
N GLU A 71 -15.95 10.02 -29.32
CA GLU A 71 -15.80 8.66 -28.81
C GLU A 71 -17.09 8.18 -28.13
N LEU A 72 -17.68 9.00 -27.25
CA LEU A 72 -18.93 8.71 -26.56
C LEU A 72 -20.11 8.55 -27.52
N LYS A 73 -20.08 9.21 -28.69
CA LYS A 73 -21.09 9.01 -29.73
C LYS A 73 -21.20 7.55 -30.20
N LYS A 74 -20.17 6.71 -30.03
CA LYS A 74 -20.26 5.26 -30.31
C LYS A 74 -21.32 4.55 -29.45
N PHE A 75 -21.65 5.11 -28.30
CA PHE A 75 -22.67 4.60 -27.39
C PHE A 75 -24.07 5.17 -27.65
N THR A 76 -24.24 6.07 -28.64
CA THR A 76 -25.54 6.65 -28.98
C THR A 76 -26.51 5.57 -29.44
N ASN A 77 -27.76 5.59 -28.97
CA ASN A 77 -28.78 4.58 -29.24
C ASN A 77 -28.43 3.16 -28.71
N ILE A 78 -27.41 3.06 -27.86
CA ILE A 78 -27.00 1.85 -27.15
C ILE A 78 -27.09 2.10 -25.65
N ALA A 79 -26.31 3.05 -25.15
CA ALA A 79 -26.27 3.48 -23.74
C ALA A 79 -26.61 4.95 -23.54
N ILE A 80 -26.48 5.76 -24.59
CA ILE A 80 -26.61 7.21 -24.53
C ILE A 80 -27.75 7.66 -25.43
N LYS A 81 -28.60 8.55 -24.90
CA LYS A 81 -29.66 9.22 -25.66
C LYS A 81 -29.15 10.52 -26.29
N THR A 82 -28.52 11.37 -25.48
CA THR A 82 -28.08 12.72 -25.86
C THR A 82 -26.76 13.06 -25.16
N ILE A 83 -25.88 13.80 -25.83
CA ILE A 83 -24.58 14.28 -25.32
C ILE A 83 -24.45 15.77 -25.66
N THR A 84 -24.00 16.54 -24.68
CA THR A 84 -23.49 17.91 -24.84
C THR A 84 -22.09 17.99 -24.21
N LYS A 85 -21.44 19.16 -24.23
CA LYS A 85 -20.14 19.35 -23.55
C LYS A 85 -20.24 19.18 -22.03
N ASP A 86 -21.38 19.57 -21.47
CA ASP A 86 -21.55 19.68 -20.01
C ASP A 86 -22.41 18.56 -19.41
N SER A 87 -23.08 17.76 -20.26
CA SER A 87 -24.02 16.73 -19.82
C SER A 87 -24.17 15.55 -20.78
N ILE A 88 -24.53 14.39 -20.22
CA ILE A 88 -24.90 13.17 -20.95
C ILE A 88 -26.21 12.63 -20.38
N ASP A 89 -27.20 12.41 -21.26
CA ASP A 89 -28.40 11.67 -20.90
C ASP A 89 -28.22 10.18 -21.23
N ILE A 90 -28.13 9.37 -20.19
CA ILE A 90 -27.99 7.92 -20.25
C ILE A 90 -29.36 7.27 -20.43
N ASN A 91 -29.46 6.43 -21.45
CA ASN A 91 -30.59 5.52 -21.68
C ASN A 91 -30.05 4.17 -22.17
N ILE A 92 -29.73 3.29 -21.24
CA ILE A 92 -29.13 1.99 -21.54
C ILE A 92 -30.19 1.02 -22.06
N ILE A 93 -29.93 0.47 -23.24
CA ILE A 93 -30.71 -0.59 -23.87
C ILE A 93 -29.93 -1.90 -23.64
N PRO A 94 -30.29 -2.72 -22.62
CA PRO A 94 -29.45 -3.82 -22.14
C PRO A 94 -28.98 -4.77 -23.25
N LYS A 95 -29.90 -5.20 -24.13
CA LYS A 95 -29.57 -6.11 -25.24
C LYS A 95 -28.49 -5.55 -26.16
N LYS A 96 -28.66 -4.30 -26.62
CA LYS A 96 -27.69 -3.63 -27.50
C LYS A 96 -26.36 -3.39 -26.82
N TYR A 97 -26.39 -3.08 -25.52
CA TYR A 97 -25.18 -2.83 -24.75
C TYR A 97 -24.35 -4.09 -24.55
N VAL A 98 -25.00 -5.23 -24.27
CA VAL A 98 -24.34 -6.55 -24.23
C VAL A 98 -23.75 -6.90 -25.59
N GLU A 99 -24.51 -6.78 -26.67
CA GLU A 99 -24.04 -7.04 -28.04
C GLU A 99 -22.82 -6.16 -28.40
N PHE A 100 -22.86 -4.88 -28.03
CA PHE A 100 -21.74 -3.95 -28.21
C PHE A 100 -20.49 -4.40 -27.43
N LYS A 101 -20.63 -4.79 -26.16
CA LYS A 101 -19.52 -5.33 -25.35
C LYS A 101 -18.94 -6.59 -25.96
N GLU A 102 -19.78 -7.54 -26.36
CA GLU A 102 -19.32 -8.81 -26.95
C GLU A 102 -18.58 -8.61 -28.27
N LYS A 103 -19.07 -7.71 -29.13
CA LYS A 103 -18.42 -7.38 -30.40
C LYS A 103 -17.04 -6.76 -30.19
N ASN A 104 -16.91 -5.87 -29.20
CA ASN A 104 -15.64 -5.20 -28.90
C ASN A 104 -14.69 -6.05 -28.04
N ARG A 105 -15.21 -7.04 -27.29
CA ARG A 105 -14.40 -7.99 -26.50
C ARG A 105 -13.58 -8.95 -27.36
N LYS A 106 -14.06 -9.29 -28.56
CA LYS A 106 -13.39 -10.21 -29.51
C LYS A 106 -12.03 -9.71 -30.03
N ILE A 107 -11.65 -8.47 -29.74
CA ILE A 107 -10.33 -7.90 -30.09
C ILE A 107 -9.28 -8.14 -28.96
N SER A 108 -9.71 -8.58 -27.76
CA SER A 108 -8.82 -8.80 -26.60
C SER A 108 -8.49 -10.26 -26.28
N ASN A 109 -9.04 -11.23 -27.03
CA ASN A 109 -8.95 -12.67 -26.70
C ASN A 109 -7.58 -13.32 -26.97
N SER A 110 -6.51 -12.57 -27.24
CA SER A 110 -5.14 -13.13 -27.22
C SER A 110 -4.59 -13.33 -25.80
N LEU A 111 -5.32 -12.91 -24.77
CA LEU A 111 -4.93 -12.99 -23.37
C LEU A 111 -6.04 -13.65 -22.56
N HIS A 112 -6.11 -14.98 -22.53
CA HIS A 112 -6.55 -15.77 -21.36
C HIS A 112 -6.52 -17.27 -21.67
N ASN A 113 -5.33 -17.86 -21.64
CA ASN A 113 -5.20 -19.19 -21.05
C ASN A 113 -5.21 -19.00 -19.53
N LYS A 114 -6.41 -18.83 -18.95
CA LYS A 114 -6.56 -18.96 -17.50
C LYS A 114 -6.25 -20.42 -17.16
N LYS A 115 -5.03 -20.68 -16.67
CA LYS A 115 -4.74 -21.92 -15.97
C LYS A 115 -5.65 -21.93 -14.75
N PHE A 116 -6.68 -22.77 -14.80
CA PHE A 116 -7.38 -23.18 -13.60
C PHE A 116 -6.36 -24.00 -12.81
N PHE A 117 -5.92 -23.45 -11.68
CA PHE A 117 -5.18 -24.23 -10.70
C PHE A 117 -6.21 -25.04 -9.93
N GLU A 118 -5.90 -26.32 -9.68
CA GLU A 118 -6.71 -27.15 -8.80
C GLU A 118 -6.79 -26.50 -7.42
N GLU A 119 -7.97 -26.49 -6.82
CA GLU A 119 -8.15 -26.06 -5.43
C GLU A 119 -7.31 -26.98 -4.55
N ILE A 120 -6.32 -26.39 -3.87
CA ILE A 120 -5.54 -27.08 -2.86
C ILE A 120 -6.38 -27.04 -1.57
N ASP A 121 -7.07 -28.13 -1.25
CA ASP A 121 -7.93 -28.26 -0.07
C ASP A 121 -7.16 -28.20 1.26
N THR A 122 -5.85 -28.44 1.24
CA THR A 122 -5.00 -28.45 2.43
C THR A 122 -3.62 -27.90 2.11
N LEU A 123 -3.27 -26.76 2.73
CA LEU A 123 -1.88 -26.31 2.80
C LEU A 123 -1.15 -27.24 3.77
N GLU A 124 -0.03 -27.83 3.35
CA GLU A 124 0.87 -28.52 4.27
C GLU A 124 1.30 -27.55 5.37
N ASP A 125 1.23 -27.99 6.63
CA ASP A 125 1.76 -27.22 7.75
C ASP A 125 3.24 -26.97 7.50
N LEU A 126 3.62 -25.69 7.43
CA LEU A 126 5.02 -25.29 7.28
C LEU A 126 5.79 -25.84 8.47
N ASP A 127 6.78 -26.69 8.20
CA ASP A 127 7.65 -27.26 9.22
C ASP A 127 8.39 -26.13 9.94
N ILE A 128 8.01 -25.85 11.19
CA ILE A 128 8.51 -24.70 11.93
C ILE A 128 9.92 -25.04 12.41
N ASN A 129 10.92 -24.41 11.79
CA ASN A 129 12.29 -24.51 12.27
C ASN A 129 12.41 -23.86 13.66
N GLU A 130 12.67 -24.67 14.68
CA GLU A 130 12.84 -24.22 16.07
C GLU A 130 14.12 -23.40 16.27
N ASN A 131 15.09 -23.51 15.37
CA ASN A 131 16.32 -22.73 15.43
C ASN A 131 16.18 -21.41 14.67
N ILE A 132 16.84 -20.36 15.17
CA ILE A 132 17.01 -19.13 14.40
C ILE A 132 17.99 -19.37 13.26
N ASP A 133 17.70 -18.82 12.09
CA ASP A 133 18.62 -18.86 10.96
C ASP A 133 19.91 -18.08 11.30
N GLU A 134 21.05 -18.71 11.07
CA GLU A 134 22.38 -18.13 11.27
C GLU A 134 22.55 -16.80 10.52
N PHE A 135 21.85 -16.64 9.39
CA PHE A 135 21.75 -15.39 8.66
C PHE A 135 21.40 -14.19 9.56
N TYR A 136 20.38 -14.33 10.42
CA TYR A 136 19.95 -13.24 11.31
C TYR A 136 20.89 -13.07 12.50
N LEU A 137 21.46 -14.17 13.00
CA LEU A 137 22.47 -14.13 14.04
C LEU A 137 23.70 -13.34 13.57
N ASN A 138 24.16 -13.56 12.34
CA ASN A 138 25.28 -12.82 11.74
C ASN A 138 24.96 -11.34 11.54
N ALA A 139 23.74 -11.03 11.07
CA ALA A 139 23.26 -9.66 10.91
C ALA A 139 23.30 -8.86 12.22
N SER A 140 23.06 -9.52 13.36
CA SER A 140 23.07 -8.87 14.68
C SER A 140 24.44 -8.34 15.13
N SER A 141 25.53 -8.75 14.48
CA SER A 141 26.90 -8.46 14.92
C SER A 141 27.18 -6.95 15.12
N GLY A 142 26.62 -6.09 14.27
CA GLY A 142 26.79 -4.63 14.31
C GLY A 142 25.89 -3.87 15.29
N ILE A 143 24.92 -4.54 15.92
CA ILE A 143 23.96 -3.88 16.82
C ILE A 143 24.62 -3.57 18.17
N LYS A 144 24.42 -2.35 18.66
CA LYS A 144 24.86 -1.88 19.97
C LYS A 144 23.75 -2.10 20.99
N ILE A 145 24.08 -2.63 22.16
CA ILE A 145 23.14 -2.85 23.25
C ILE A 145 22.92 -1.54 24.00
N LYS A 146 21.67 -1.09 24.14
CA LYS A 146 21.27 0.16 24.81
C LYS A 146 20.14 -0.04 25.84
N ASN A 147 19.25 -0.99 25.58
CA ASN A 147 18.00 -1.24 26.29
C ASN A 147 18.14 -2.37 27.32
N LYS A 148 19.38 -2.69 27.72
CA LYS A 148 19.69 -3.67 28.75
C LYS A 148 19.48 -3.07 30.13
N ILE A 149 18.62 -3.71 30.92
CA ILE A 149 18.44 -3.40 32.34
C ILE A 149 18.95 -4.56 33.21
N LEU A 150 19.33 -4.24 34.44
CA LEU A 150 19.84 -5.24 35.40
C LEU A 150 18.70 -6.05 36.01
N GLU A 151 17.59 -5.39 36.33
CA GLU A 151 16.46 -5.99 37.02
C GLU A 151 15.12 -5.43 36.53
N TYR A 152 14.07 -6.22 36.74
CA TYR A 152 12.71 -5.83 36.44
C TYR A 152 12.25 -4.71 37.39
N PRO A 153 11.54 -3.67 36.91
CA PRO A 153 11.07 -2.59 37.77
C PRO A 153 10.22 -3.11 38.95
N SER A 154 10.71 -2.92 40.18
CA SER A 154 10.06 -3.42 41.40
C SER A 154 8.76 -2.68 41.71
N ILE A 155 8.66 -1.41 41.31
CA ILE A 155 7.48 -0.56 41.48
C ILE A 155 6.71 -0.52 40.17
N LYS A 156 5.58 -1.23 40.12
CA LYS A 156 4.66 -1.19 38.97
C LYS A 156 3.73 0.03 39.11
N ASN A 157 3.76 0.91 38.12
CA ASN A 157 2.83 2.02 38.05
C ASN A 157 1.47 1.51 37.52
N SER A 158 0.39 1.82 38.23
CA SER A 158 -0.97 1.35 37.93
C SER A 158 -1.50 1.83 36.58
N LYS A 159 -0.90 2.85 35.97
CA LYS A 159 -1.22 3.31 34.62
C LYS A 159 -0.77 2.35 33.51
N TYR A 160 0.13 1.41 33.83
CA TYR A 160 0.71 0.50 32.87
C TYR A 160 0.35 -0.95 33.15
N ASN A 161 0.13 -1.72 32.09
CA ASN A 161 0.19 -3.19 32.15
C ASN A 161 1.59 -3.62 31.71
N TYR A 162 2.25 -4.43 32.54
CA TYR A 162 3.60 -4.92 32.25
C TYR A 162 3.57 -6.39 31.88
N PHE A 163 4.40 -6.76 30.89
CA PHE A 163 4.56 -8.13 30.41
C PHE A 163 6.03 -8.54 30.42
N GLU A 164 6.27 -9.84 30.56
CA GLU A 164 7.59 -10.44 30.35
C GLU A 164 7.50 -11.61 29.37
N ILE A 165 8.58 -11.81 28.62
CA ILE A 165 8.78 -12.98 27.76
C ILE A 165 10.12 -13.60 28.15
N ASN A 166 10.10 -14.87 28.56
CA ASN A 166 11.27 -15.59 29.05
C ASN A 166 11.91 -16.41 27.93
N PHE A 167 13.11 -16.04 27.49
CA PHE A 167 13.84 -16.81 26.46
C PHE A 167 14.73 -17.89 27.08
N SER A 168 15.26 -17.60 28.26
CA SER A 168 16.03 -18.54 29.09
C SER A 168 16.06 -18.05 30.53
N ASN A 169 16.64 -18.83 31.44
CA ASN A 169 16.85 -18.44 32.84
C ASN A 169 17.58 -17.09 32.98
N ASN A 170 18.38 -16.73 31.98
CA ASN A 170 19.27 -15.57 32.01
C ASN A 170 18.88 -14.48 30.99
N GLN A 171 17.74 -14.64 30.31
CA GLN A 171 17.33 -13.72 29.24
C GLN A 171 15.81 -13.53 29.18
N LYS A 172 15.39 -12.27 29.34
CA LYS A 172 13.98 -11.86 29.31
C LYS A 172 13.79 -10.58 28.50
N LEU A 173 12.66 -10.46 27.82
CA LEU A 173 12.15 -9.19 27.30
C LEU A 173 11.07 -8.67 28.25
N VAL A 174 11.09 -7.38 28.52
CA VAL A 174 10.16 -6.70 29.42
C VAL A 174 9.60 -5.47 28.72
N TYR A 175 8.27 -5.32 28.71
CA TYR A 175 7.64 -4.14 28.16
C TYR A 175 6.40 -3.72 28.96
N ALA A 176 6.04 -2.44 28.86
CA ALA A 176 4.89 -1.88 29.54
C ALA A 176 4.03 -1.06 28.59
N ILE A 177 2.72 -1.29 28.65
CA ILE A 177 1.71 -0.64 27.83
C ILE A 177 0.92 0.33 28.68
N ASP A 178 0.81 1.57 28.24
CA ASP A 178 -0.09 2.57 28.81
C ASP A 178 -1.54 2.17 28.54
N ILE A 179 -2.33 2.00 29.60
CA ILE A 179 -3.70 1.50 29.47
C ILE A 179 -4.59 2.49 28.71
N ALA A 180 -4.36 3.80 28.87
CA ALA A 180 -5.19 4.83 28.26
C ALA A 180 -4.88 5.02 26.77
N THR A 181 -3.58 5.03 26.42
CA THR A 181 -3.14 5.28 25.05
C THR A 181 -2.87 4.01 24.25
N GLN A 182 -2.81 2.85 24.91
CA GLN A 182 -2.46 1.54 24.34
C GLN A 182 -1.05 1.47 23.74
N LYS A 183 -0.22 2.47 24.00
CA LYS A 183 1.15 2.55 23.48
C LYS A 183 2.17 1.88 24.39
N ILE A 184 3.20 1.31 23.78
CA ILE A 184 4.37 0.80 24.48
C ILE A 184 5.20 1.98 24.99
N LYS A 185 5.24 2.19 26.31
CA LYS A 185 6.00 3.28 26.95
C LYS A 185 7.33 2.84 27.53
N PHE A 186 7.54 1.52 27.60
CA PHE A 186 8.74 0.92 28.13
C PHE A 186 8.98 -0.39 27.37
N ALA A 187 10.20 -0.58 26.89
CA ALA A 187 10.65 -1.81 26.25
C ALA A 187 12.14 -1.97 26.53
N ASN A 188 12.50 -3.00 27.28
CA ASN A 188 13.87 -3.31 27.69
C ASN A 188 14.07 -4.81 27.75
N HIS A 189 15.33 -5.26 27.80
CA HIS A 189 15.64 -6.66 28.02
C HIS A 189 16.57 -6.83 29.23
N ILE A 190 16.42 -7.96 29.92
CA ILE A 190 17.32 -8.43 30.96
C ILE A 190 18.14 -9.55 30.33
N SER A 191 19.45 -9.43 30.33
CA SER A 191 20.34 -10.48 29.78
C SER A 191 21.64 -10.50 30.55
N LEU A 192 22.03 -11.64 31.14
CA LEU A 192 23.32 -11.72 31.86
C LEU A 192 24.49 -11.57 30.88
N GLU A 193 24.42 -12.28 29.75
CA GLU A 193 25.45 -12.29 28.72
C GLU A 193 25.10 -11.38 27.54
N ASN A 194 26.12 -10.88 26.83
CA ASN A 194 25.94 -10.07 25.62
C ASN A 194 26.01 -10.96 24.37
N THR A 195 25.00 -11.83 24.21
CA THR A 195 24.90 -12.76 23.08
C THR A 195 24.36 -12.09 21.80
N ARG A 196 24.43 -12.79 20.65
CA ARG A 196 23.78 -12.35 19.41
C ARG A 196 22.26 -12.20 19.58
N ILE A 197 21.62 -13.10 20.33
CA ILE A 197 20.19 -12.98 20.67
C ILE A 197 19.93 -11.72 21.49
N THR A 198 20.82 -11.39 22.43
CA THR A 198 20.71 -10.16 23.25
C THR A 198 20.67 -8.92 22.37
N LYS A 199 21.50 -8.88 21.34
CA LYS A 199 21.52 -7.77 20.36
C LYS A 199 20.24 -7.71 19.54
N ILE A 200 19.67 -8.85 19.15
CA ILE A 200 18.38 -8.92 18.45
C ILE A 200 17.25 -8.39 19.34
N LEU A 201 17.22 -8.77 20.62
CA LEU A 201 16.23 -8.26 21.58
C LEU A 201 16.38 -6.75 21.81
N ASP A 202 17.61 -6.24 21.82
CA ASP A 202 17.87 -4.80 21.95
C ASP A 202 17.29 -4.00 20.79
N LEU A 203 17.52 -4.46 19.55
CA LEU A 203 16.89 -3.90 18.35
C LEU A 203 15.36 -4.01 18.41
N PHE A 204 14.85 -5.15 18.89
CA PHE A 204 13.41 -5.33 19.04
C PHE A 204 12.80 -4.30 20.01
N CYS A 205 13.47 -3.98 21.11
CA CYS A 205 13.03 -2.94 22.05
C CYS A 205 12.94 -1.57 21.35
N ASP A 206 13.95 -1.20 20.55
CA ASP A 206 13.95 0.04 19.76
C ASP A 206 12.76 0.08 18.78
N LEU A 207 12.40 -1.06 18.17
CA LEU A 207 11.34 -1.14 17.16
C LEU A 207 9.93 -1.04 17.72
N ILE A 208 9.69 -1.54 18.95
CA ILE A 208 8.34 -1.57 19.53
C ILE A 208 8.01 -0.33 20.36
N LEU A 209 9.01 0.47 20.74
CA LEU A 209 8.80 1.64 21.59
C LEU A 209 7.86 2.65 20.90
N GLU A 210 6.92 3.21 21.68
CA GLU A 210 5.90 4.18 21.26
C GLU A 210 4.85 3.68 20.24
N LYS A 211 4.93 2.43 19.78
CA LYS A 211 3.91 1.80 18.94
C LYS A 211 2.65 1.45 19.72
N ASP A 212 1.51 1.38 19.04
CA ASP A 212 0.30 0.77 19.60
C ASP A 212 0.53 -0.73 19.88
N PHE A 213 -0.14 -1.27 20.90
CA PHE A 213 0.05 -2.67 21.25
C PHE A 213 -0.57 -3.63 20.23
N GLN A 214 -1.64 -3.23 19.54
CA GLN A 214 -2.19 -3.99 18.42
C GLN A 214 -1.17 -4.05 17.27
N GLU A 215 -0.54 -2.92 16.96
CA GLU A 215 0.52 -2.82 15.95
C GLU A 215 1.73 -3.69 16.30
N MET A 216 2.17 -3.67 17.56
CA MET A 216 3.21 -4.57 18.05
C MET A 216 2.81 -6.04 17.85
N SER A 217 1.58 -6.42 18.18
CA SER A 217 1.07 -7.80 18.06
C SER A 217 0.99 -8.30 16.61
N GLU A 218 0.66 -7.41 15.68
CA GLU A 218 0.44 -7.78 14.29
C GLU A 218 1.73 -7.72 13.46
N HIS A 219 2.59 -6.73 13.68
CA HIS A 219 3.67 -6.40 12.74
C HIS A 219 5.09 -6.35 13.33
N SER A 220 5.28 -6.37 14.66
CA SER A 220 6.63 -6.17 15.25
C SER A 220 7.67 -7.19 14.79
N CYS A 221 7.30 -8.48 14.65
CA CYS A 221 8.23 -9.50 14.15
C CYS A 221 8.56 -9.31 12.67
N ILE A 222 7.67 -8.71 11.87
CA ILE A 222 7.94 -8.35 10.47
C ILE A 222 8.97 -7.23 10.45
N TYR A 223 8.83 -6.21 11.30
CA TYR A 223 9.82 -5.14 11.43
C TYR A 223 11.19 -5.66 11.85
N LEU A 224 11.22 -6.57 12.83
CA LEU A 224 12.47 -7.18 13.27
C LEU A 224 13.16 -7.95 12.14
N GLU A 225 12.41 -8.74 11.39
CA GLU A 225 12.93 -9.49 10.24
C GLU A 225 13.55 -8.53 9.21
N HIS A 226 12.79 -7.50 8.86
CA HIS A 226 13.16 -6.54 7.85
C HIS A 226 14.46 -5.82 8.22
N GLU A 227 14.55 -5.30 9.44
CA GLU A 227 15.75 -4.59 9.90
C GLU A 227 16.98 -5.49 9.94
N LEU A 228 16.86 -6.72 10.44
CA LEU A 228 17.98 -7.66 10.44
C LEU A 228 18.40 -8.02 9.02
N ARG A 229 17.45 -8.15 8.09
CA ARG A 229 17.75 -8.38 6.68
C ARG A 229 18.50 -7.21 6.05
N LEU A 230 18.13 -5.96 6.36
CA LEU A 230 18.85 -4.77 5.89
C LEU A 230 20.27 -4.66 6.46
N LEU A 231 20.46 -5.08 7.72
CA LEU A 231 21.78 -5.09 8.36
C LEU A 231 22.68 -6.22 7.86
N SER A 232 22.11 -7.26 7.27
CA SER A 232 22.88 -8.40 6.78
C SER A 232 23.73 -8.01 5.57
N LYS A 233 24.99 -8.44 5.58
CA LYS A 233 25.90 -8.34 4.43
C LYS A 233 25.78 -9.54 3.49
N GLU A 234 25.10 -10.58 3.94
CA GLU A 234 24.93 -11.82 3.21
C GLU A 234 23.71 -11.73 2.29
N LYS A 235 23.79 -12.33 1.11
CA LYS A 235 22.61 -12.55 0.27
C LYS A 235 22.01 -13.89 0.65
N ARG A 236 20.73 -13.91 0.96
CA ARG A 236 20.02 -15.17 1.18
C ARG A 236 19.90 -15.98 -0.11
N SER A 237 19.94 -17.30 0.05
CA SER A 237 19.80 -18.28 -1.03
C SER A 237 18.36 -18.41 -1.52
N LEU A 238 17.37 -18.23 -0.64
CA LEU A 238 15.94 -18.32 -0.96
C LEU A 238 15.45 -17.05 -1.66
N LYS A 239 14.56 -17.19 -2.65
CA LYS A 239 13.88 -16.07 -3.33
C LYS A 239 12.41 -16.05 -2.91
N GLY A 240 11.88 -14.91 -2.49
CA GLY A 240 10.45 -14.78 -2.15
C GLY A 240 10.16 -13.83 -0.99
N ILE A 241 8.89 -13.80 -0.55
CA ILE A 241 8.43 -13.06 0.63
C ILE A 241 8.80 -13.88 1.88
N TYR A 242 9.46 -13.23 2.84
CA TYR A 242 9.77 -13.84 4.12
C TYR A 242 8.69 -13.50 5.13
N LEU A 243 8.10 -14.54 5.70
CA LEU A 243 7.24 -14.41 6.86
C LEU A 243 8.07 -14.65 8.13
N PRO A 244 7.71 -14.02 9.26
CA PRO A 244 8.33 -14.33 10.56
C PRO A 244 8.32 -15.83 10.89
N THR A 245 7.29 -16.56 10.42
CA THR A 245 7.17 -18.02 10.56
C THR A 245 8.35 -18.79 9.99
N ASN A 246 8.90 -18.28 8.88
CA ASN A 246 10.01 -18.91 8.16
C ASN A 246 11.37 -18.34 8.59
N SER A 247 11.38 -17.39 9.53
CA SER A 247 12.58 -16.70 9.99
C SER A 247 13.29 -17.40 11.17
N GLY A 248 12.71 -18.52 11.64
CA GLY A 248 13.27 -19.37 12.68
C GLY A 248 12.63 -19.18 14.04
N GLY A 249 12.95 -20.09 14.97
CA GLY A 249 12.19 -20.25 16.22
C GLY A 249 12.17 -19.03 17.14
N LEU A 250 13.20 -18.18 17.11
CA LEU A 250 13.19 -16.94 17.89
C LEU A 250 12.02 -16.01 17.49
N PHE A 251 11.80 -15.82 16.19
CA PHE A 251 10.72 -14.95 15.69
C PHE A 251 9.35 -15.52 16.02
N ASN A 252 9.21 -16.84 15.91
CA ASN A 252 7.99 -17.55 16.28
C ASN A 252 7.68 -17.44 17.76
N TYR A 253 8.71 -17.60 18.59
CA TYR A 253 8.59 -17.49 20.02
C TYR A 253 8.16 -16.07 20.43
N ILE A 254 8.79 -15.04 19.88
CA ILE A 254 8.41 -13.64 20.12
C ILE A 254 6.95 -13.41 19.68
N ASN A 255 6.62 -13.77 18.44
CA ASN A 255 5.29 -13.51 17.85
C ASN A 255 4.18 -14.19 18.67
N LYS A 256 4.37 -15.47 19.03
CA LYS A 256 3.41 -16.22 19.84
C LYS A 256 3.15 -15.55 21.18
N ASN A 257 4.21 -15.25 21.94
CA ASN A 257 4.08 -14.67 23.27
C ASN A 257 3.46 -13.26 23.23
N ILE A 258 3.80 -12.44 22.23
CA ILE A 258 3.20 -11.10 22.10
C ILE A 258 1.71 -11.20 21.81
N ARG A 259 1.29 -12.11 20.92
CA ARG A 259 -0.13 -12.32 20.61
C ARG A 259 -0.92 -12.82 21.81
N GLU A 260 -0.34 -13.72 22.60
CA GLU A 260 -0.93 -14.18 23.86
C GLU A 260 -1.05 -13.03 24.86
N ASN A 261 0.00 -12.23 25.04
CA ASN A 261 -0.01 -11.05 25.90
C ASN A 261 -1.02 -9.98 25.44
N PHE A 262 -1.16 -9.78 24.13
CA PHE A 262 -2.15 -8.88 23.54
C PHE A 262 -3.57 -9.34 23.84
N LYS A 263 -3.86 -10.64 23.67
CA LYS A 263 -5.15 -11.22 24.05
C LYS A 263 -5.48 -10.95 25.52
N ILE A 264 -4.55 -11.27 26.42
CA ILE A 264 -4.71 -11.01 27.87
C ILE A 264 -4.99 -9.53 28.15
N PHE A 265 -4.26 -8.62 27.50
CA PHE A 265 -4.47 -7.18 27.66
C PHE A 265 -5.84 -6.72 27.17
N THR A 266 -6.28 -7.18 26.00
CA THR A 266 -7.58 -6.78 25.45
C THR A 266 -8.74 -7.27 26.30
N GLU A 267 -8.67 -8.51 26.80
CA GLU A 267 -9.68 -9.11 27.69
C GLU A 267 -9.71 -8.38 29.03
N LYS A 268 -8.55 -8.13 29.65
CA LYS A 268 -8.46 -7.47 30.97
C LYS A 268 -9.00 -6.04 30.96
N ASN A 269 -8.81 -5.30 29.86
CA ASN A 269 -9.15 -3.87 29.79
C ASN A 269 -10.40 -3.58 28.94
N ASN A 270 -11.14 -4.61 28.51
CA ASN A 270 -12.33 -4.50 27.66
C ASN A 270 -12.10 -3.63 26.40
N ILE A 271 -10.99 -3.88 25.70
CA ILE A 271 -10.60 -3.09 24.52
C ILE A 271 -11.30 -3.65 23.28
N ASN A 272 -12.02 -2.77 22.57
CA ASN A 272 -12.55 -3.09 21.26
C ASN A 272 -11.45 -3.01 20.20
N LEU A 273 -11.17 -4.13 19.55
CA LEU A 273 -10.25 -4.20 18.41
C LEU A 273 -10.72 -3.29 17.29
N LYS A 274 -9.78 -2.55 16.70
CA LYS A 274 -10.02 -1.70 15.55
C LYS A 274 -9.25 -2.25 14.36
N ILE A 275 -9.54 -1.73 13.17
CA ILE A 275 -8.63 -1.91 12.05
C ILE A 275 -7.34 -1.21 12.45
N ASN A 276 -6.22 -1.93 12.41
CA ASN A 276 -4.92 -1.35 12.64
C ASN A 276 -4.62 -0.35 11.51
N LYS A 277 -4.52 0.92 11.89
CA LYS A 277 -4.26 2.05 10.99
C LYS A 277 -2.96 2.77 11.36
N GLU A 278 -2.00 2.08 11.98
CA GLU A 278 -0.69 2.67 12.28
C GLU A 278 0.15 2.81 11.01
N TYR A 279 -0.30 3.69 10.12
CA TYR A 279 0.44 4.20 8.98
C TYR A 279 1.25 5.41 9.42
N TYR A 280 2.36 5.68 8.72
CA TYR A 280 3.08 6.92 8.91
C TYR A 280 2.14 8.10 8.64
N SER A 281 1.82 8.87 9.68
CA SER A 281 1.22 10.18 9.52
C SER A 281 2.24 11.09 8.83
N GLY A 282 1.83 11.77 7.75
CA GLY A 282 2.72 12.71 7.09
C GLY A 282 3.23 13.78 8.06
N GLU A 283 4.51 14.12 7.95
CA GLU A 283 5.16 15.19 8.69
C GLU A 283 4.41 16.51 8.47
N LYS A 284 4.21 17.24 9.56
CA LYS A 284 3.45 18.49 9.55
C LYS A 284 4.03 19.50 8.55
N GLU A 285 5.35 19.57 8.45
CA GLU A 285 6.04 20.46 7.52
C GLU A 285 5.73 20.14 6.05
N TRP A 286 5.71 18.86 5.68
CA TRP A 286 5.33 18.45 4.33
C TRP A 286 3.87 18.75 4.05
N ASN A 287 2.98 18.40 4.96
CA ASN A 287 1.54 18.57 4.79
C ASN A 287 1.12 20.04 4.63
N GLU A 288 1.80 20.97 5.29
CA GLU A 288 1.54 22.42 5.23
C GLU A 288 2.01 23.09 3.94
N LYS A 289 2.88 22.46 3.14
CA LYS A 289 3.35 23.03 1.85
C LYS A 289 2.22 23.06 0.81
N SER A 290 2.20 24.12 -0.01
CA SER A 290 1.32 24.21 -1.17
C SER A 290 1.70 23.17 -2.23
N GLU A 291 0.78 22.86 -3.15
CA GLU A 291 1.03 21.87 -4.20
C GLU A 291 2.25 22.23 -5.06
N ASP A 292 2.43 23.51 -5.39
CA ASP A 292 3.59 23.98 -6.17
C ASP A 292 4.90 23.83 -5.39
N GLN A 293 4.89 24.15 -4.09
CA GLN A 293 6.05 23.94 -3.22
C GLN A 293 6.40 22.46 -3.12
N LYS A 294 5.41 21.59 -3.01
CA LYS A 294 5.60 20.13 -2.98
C LYS A 294 6.22 19.62 -4.28
N LYS A 295 5.75 20.11 -5.44
CA LYS A 295 6.33 19.78 -6.75
C LYS A 295 7.80 20.21 -6.86
N ILE A 296 8.15 21.38 -6.33
CA ILE A 296 9.55 21.86 -6.29
C ILE A 296 10.41 20.92 -5.44
N VAL A 297 9.98 20.59 -4.22
CA VAL A 297 10.73 19.69 -3.32
C VAL A 297 10.94 18.32 -3.95
N VAL A 298 9.90 17.73 -4.56
CA VAL A 298 10.02 16.45 -5.26
C VAL A 298 11.04 16.54 -6.39
N LYS A 299 10.99 17.61 -7.20
CA LYS A 299 11.93 17.83 -8.30
C LYS A 299 13.38 17.94 -7.79
N GLU A 300 13.62 18.70 -6.73
CA GLU A 300 14.95 18.84 -6.13
C GLU A 300 15.50 17.49 -5.63
N VAL A 301 14.65 16.67 -5.02
CA VAL A 301 15.07 15.34 -4.54
C VAL A 301 15.40 14.40 -5.69
N LEU A 302 14.61 14.45 -6.78
CA LEU A 302 14.88 13.69 -8.00
C LEU A 302 16.24 14.05 -8.59
N GLU A 303 16.48 15.34 -8.79
CA GLU A 303 17.72 15.85 -9.39
C GLU A 303 18.95 15.54 -8.55
N LYS A 304 18.85 15.76 -7.23
CA LYS A 304 20.01 15.68 -6.33
C LYS A 304 20.38 14.25 -5.93
N TYR A 305 19.39 13.37 -5.75
CA TYR A 305 19.61 12.05 -5.15
C TYR A 305 19.29 10.88 -6.09
N ILE A 306 18.43 11.06 -7.09
CA ILE A 306 17.91 9.93 -7.88
C ILE A 306 18.55 9.88 -9.27
N PHE A 307 18.54 10.99 -10.03
CA PHE A 307 18.98 10.99 -11.44
C PHE A 307 20.38 10.41 -11.63
N ARG A 308 21.35 10.92 -10.87
CA ARG A 308 22.73 10.44 -10.94
C ARG A 308 22.89 9.01 -10.42
N GLN A 309 22.15 8.62 -9.38
CA GLN A 309 22.27 7.31 -8.74
C GLN A 309 21.75 6.18 -9.64
N PHE A 310 20.68 6.43 -10.40
CA PHE A 310 20.05 5.42 -11.25
C PHE A 310 20.34 5.60 -12.74
N ASN A 311 21.13 6.62 -13.10
CA ASN A 311 21.43 7.00 -14.49
C ASN A 311 20.14 7.25 -15.30
N ILE A 312 19.24 8.06 -14.73
CA ILE A 312 17.96 8.48 -15.32
C ILE A 312 17.85 10.00 -15.27
N ASN A 313 16.90 10.57 -16.02
CA ASN A 313 16.67 12.01 -16.10
C ASN A 313 15.19 12.39 -15.93
N ASP A 314 14.88 13.66 -16.18
CA ASP A 314 13.53 14.24 -16.10
C ASP A 314 12.58 13.81 -17.22
N GLU A 315 13.11 13.23 -18.30
CA GLU A 315 12.33 12.56 -19.34
C GLU A 315 11.95 11.13 -18.93
N ASP A 316 12.76 10.49 -18.08
CA ASP A 316 12.53 9.11 -17.63
C ASP A 316 11.50 9.01 -16.52
N ILE A 317 11.51 9.94 -15.56
CA ILE A 317 10.58 9.96 -14.42
C ILE A 317 10.05 11.38 -14.19
N LYS A 318 8.79 11.60 -14.55
CA LYS A 318 8.15 12.91 -14.46
C LYS A 318 6.98 12.89 -13.49
N LEU A 319 7.02 13.76 -12.47
CA LEU A 319 5.90 13.93 -11.55
C LEU A 319 4.68 14.46 -12.34
N ASN A 320 3.60 13.69 -12.33
CA ASN A 320 2.32 14.06 -12.91
C ASN A 320 1.50 14.91 -11.94
N ARG A 321 1.20 14.33 -10.76
CA ARG A 321 0.41 14.97 -9.72
C ARG A 321 0.69 14.39 -8.34
N ILE A 322 0.26 15.14 -7.32
CA ILE A 322 0.33 14.74 -5.92
C ILE A 322 -1.10 14.57 -5.43
N ILE A 323 -1.46 13.36 -4.99
CA ILE A 323 -2.80 13.03 -4.49
C ILE A 323 -2.72 12.93 -2.96
N GLN A 324 -3.66 13.57 -2.27
CA GLN A 324 -3.84 13.48 -0.82
C GLN A 324 -2.55 13.76 -0.01
N ASN A 325 -1.69 14.64 -0.52
CA ASN A 325 -0.38 15.02 0.03
C ASN A 325 0.71 13.95 0.02
N ASN A 326 0.43 12.66 0.03
CA ASN A 326 1.46 11.62 0.16
C ASN A 326 1.63 10.73 -1.08
N ARG A 327 0.62 10.63 -1.96
CA ARG A 327 0.71 9.81 -3.17
C ARG A 327 1.31 10.60 -4.32
N LEU A 328 2.50 10.20 -4.76
CA LEU A 328 3.20 10.80 -5.89
C LEU A 328 2.98 9.95 -7.15
N GLU A 329 2.23 10.47 -8.11
CA GLU A 329 2.04 9.82 -9.40
C GLU A 329 3.09 10.29 -10.41
N PHE A 330 3.84 9.34 -10.96
CA PHE A 330 4.87 9.57 -11.95
C PHE A 330 4.51 8.97 -13.31
N ILE A 331 4.84 9.68 -14.38
CA ILE A 331 4.90 9.12 -15.73
C ILE A 331 6.30 8.55 -15.92
N LEU A 332 6.38 7.28 -16.30
CA LEU A 332 7.64 6.57 -16.51
C LEU A 332 7.89 6.29 -17.99
N SER A 333 9.10 6.61 -18.46
CA SER A 333 9.55 6.27 -19.79
C SER A 333 9.80 4.76 -19.94
N SER A 334 9.92 4.31 -21.19
CA SER A 334 10.26 2.92 -21.51
C SER A 334 11.63 2.47 -20.97
N ASN A 335 12.55 3.39 -20.66
CA ASN A 335 13.85 3.07 -20.07
C ASN A 335 13.72 2.49 -18.66
N LEU A 336 12.71 2.94 -17.89
CA LEU A 336 12.41 2.41 -16.56
C LEU A 336 11.51 1.17 -16.59
N LYS A 337 10.76 0.95 -17.69
CA LYS A 337 9.80 -0.17 -17.83
C LYS A 337 10.46 -1.56 -17.92
N LYS A 338 11.76 -1.67 -18.22
CA LYS A 338 12.44 -2.98 -18.38
C LYS A 338 13.18 -3.47 -17.14
N ASP A 339 13.33 -2.63 -16.11
CA ASP A 339 14.23 -2.89 -14.97
C ASP A 339 13.51 -3.37 -13.70
N TYR A 340 12.48 -4.21 -13.85
CA TYR A 340 11.85 -4.90 -12.72
C TYR A 340 12.82 -5.82 -11.94
N GLN A 341 13.97 -6.18 -12.53
CA GLN A 341 14.94 -7.08 -11.90
C GLN A 341 15.75 -6.42 -10.76
N ASP A 342 15.87 -5.09 -10.75
CA ASP A 342 16.76 -4.37 -9.80
C ASP A 342 16.02 -3.60 -8.69
N ASN A 343 14.69 -3.71 -8.65
CA ASN A 343 13.82 -2.97 -7.72
C ASN A 343 14.09 -1.46 -7.72
N LYS A 344 14.41 -0.87 -8.89
CA LYS A 344 14.78 0.55 -8.99
C LYS A 344 13.68 1.49 -8.47
N LEU A 345 12.42 1.23 -8.83
CA LEU A 345 11.27 2.02 -8.37
C LEU A 345 11.10 1.97 -6.86
N PHE A 346 11.29 0.80 -6.24
CA PHE A 346 11.24 0.66 -4.79
C PHE A 346 12.36 1.47 -4.11
N LYS A 347 13.59 1.41 -4.63
CA LYS A 347 14.71 2.21 -4.10
C LYS A 347 14.48 3.71 -4.26
N ILE A 348 13.85 4.13 -5.36
CA ILE A 348 13.44 5.51 -5.59
C ILE A 348 12.40 5.94 -4.54
N GLU A 349 11.39 5.11 -4.29
CA GLU A 349 10.40 5.35 -3.25
C GLU A 349 11.03 5.46 -1.86
N GLU A 350 11.98 4.59 -1.50
CA GLU A 350 12.71 4.68 -0.23
C GLU A 350 13.51 5.98 -0.10
N ILE A 351 14.15 6.45 -1.17
CA ILE A 351 14.86 7.75 -1.16
C ILE A 351 13.87 8.89 -0.95
N LEU A 352 12.71 8.88 -1.63
CA LEU A 352 11.67 9.89 -1.45
C LEU A 352 11.13 9.87 -0.01
N LYS A 353 10.85 8.69 0.55
CA LYS A 353 10.41 8.53 1.94
C LYS A 353 11.41 9.09 2.94
N ASN A 354 12.70 8.86 2.71
CA ASN A 354 13.77 9.31 3.59
C ASN A 354 14.13 10.80 3.43
N LYS A 355 13.87 11.41 2.27
CA LYS A 355 14.27 12.79 1.97
C LYS A 355 13.15 13.80 2.04
N ILE A 356 11.90 13.35 1.91
CA ILE A 356 10.73 14.23 1.89
C ILE A 356 9.81 13.89 3.06
N ASP A 357 9.24 12.69 3.08
CA ASP A 357 8.24 12.29 4.07
C ASP A 357 8.03 10.77 4.08
N LYS A 358 8.04 10.13 5.26
CA LYS A 358 7.90 8.67 5.38
C LYS A 358 6.58 8.11 4.87
N SER A 359 5.53 8.93 4.80
CA SER A 359 4.20 8.55 4.31
C SER A 359 4.09 8.51 2.79
N ILE A 360 5.13 8.95 2.06
CA ILE A 360 5.09 9.02 0.59
C ILE A 360 4.92 7.65 -0.04
N GLU A 361 4.04 7.55 -1.02
CA GLU A 361 3.88 6.37 -1.86
C GLU A 361 4.10 6.73 -3.33
N LEU A 362 4.83 5.87 -4.06
CA LEU A 362 5.11 6.07 -5.48
C LEU A 362 4.12 5.26 -6.33
N PHE A 363 3.46 5.94 -7.27
CA PHE A 363 2.59 5.33 -8.26
C PHE A 363 3.10 5.63 -9.66
N SER A 364 3.18 4.60 -10.50
CA SER A 364 3.58 4.75 -11.90
C SER A 364 2.36 4.73 -12.82
N MET A 365 2.33 5.64 -13.77
CA MET A 365 1.42 5.59 -14.91
C MET A 365 2.19 5.24 -16.18
N GLU A 366 1.55 4.50 -17.08
CA GLU A 366 2.10 4.28 -18.40
C GLU A 366 2.02 5.56 -19.23
N GLU A 367 3.14 5.94 -19.84
CA GLU A 367 3.14 6.94 -20.89
C GLU A 367 2.27 6.46 -22.06
N ILE A 368 1.17 7.16 -22.32
CA ILE A 368 0.33 6.93 -23.51
C ILE A 368 1.13 7.44 -24.71
N ASP A 369 1.31 6.59 -25.73
CA ASP A 369 2.06 6.93 -26.95
C ASP A 369 1.46 8.20 -27.60
N SER A 370 2.15 9.32 -27.45
CA SER A 370 1.71 10.63 -27.93
C SER A 370 2.05 10.85 -29.42
N ASN A 371 2.69 9.88 -30.07
CA ASN A 371 3.22 10.04 -31.41
C ASN A 371 2.14 9.84 -32.49
N LYS A 372 1.50 10.96 -32.89
CA LYS A 372 0.41 11.00 -33.88
C LYS A 372 0.71 10.26 -35.19
N LEU A 373 1.98 10.25 -35.65
CA LEU A 373 2.42 9.58 -36.87
C LEU A 373 2.41 8.04 -36.78
N ARG A 374 2.63 7.49 -35.57
CA ARG A 374 2.54 6.04 -35.33
C ARG A 374 1.10 5.60 -35.12
N LEU A 375 0.29 6.42 -34.45
CA LEU A 375 -1.16 6.22 -34.33
C LEU A 375 -1.87 6.27 -35.69
N SER A 376 -1.44 7.14 -36.62
CA SER A 376 -2.02 7.22 -37.97
C SER A 376 -1.65 6.03 -38.87
N ASN A 377 -0.51 5.39 -38.60
CA ASN A 377 0.02 4.25 -39.36
C ASN A 377 -0.27 2.89 -38.70
N ALA A 378 -0.95 2.87 -37.55
CA ALA A 378 -1.44 1.65 -36.95
C ALA A 378 -2.38 0.94 -37.94
N PRO A 379 -2.29 -0.40 -38.09
CA PRO A 379 -3.11 -1.14 -39.03
C PRO A 379 -4.59 -0.85 -38.75
N LYS A 380 -5.23 -0.14 -39.70
CA LYS A 380 -6.66 0.09 -39.66
C LYS A 380 -7.32 -1.25 -39.94
N SER A 381 -8.05 -1.78 -38.96
CA SER A 381 -8.87 -2.98 -39.13
C SER A 381 -9.76 -2.82 -40.37
N ILE A 382 -9.67 -3.78 -41.29
CA ILE A 382 -10.54 -3.90 -42.47
C ILE A 382 -11.95 -4.24 -42.02
#